data_AF-F0BBI3-F1
#
_entry.id   AF-F0BBI3-F1
#
_cell.length_a   1.000
_cell.length_b   1.000
_cell.length_c   1.000
_cell.angle_alpha   90.00
_cell.angle_beta   90.00
_cell.angle_gamma   90.00
#
_symmetry.space_group_name_H-M   'P 1'
#
loop_
_entity.id
_entity.type
_entity.pdbx_description
1 polymer ?
#
loop_
_entity_poly.entity_id
_entity_poly.type
_entity_poly.pdbx_seq_one_letter_code
_entity_poly.pdbx_strand_id
1 'polypeptide(L)'
;MTHGARPTGRAALWLALLGPFFFLSYGLANTLAGRAEQVPSVVFGWEHGMPFWPWTIVPYWTIDLFYAASFFVCRTRRELDTHALRLLSAQVLCVACFVLWPLRYSFVRPDTDGVFGWLFAVLLGFDKPFNQAPSLHIVLLVVLWVRYAQHLSGVWRWLLHGWFGLIGVSVLTTYQHHFLDIPTGLAAGWLCVWLWPERIAAPFAQAQLARDPRRWRLAALYLLGAIASAAAALWSGGAGLWALWVSLSLGLVALNYAALGALGFQKRSDGGLSLAARWLYAPYLLAAWCNSRLWTRHDPLPRAVCAGVWLGRLPLPGQRAAFSVVVDVSAELSLHGARSHDRVLPMLDLVAPTPTQLCAAADAIEAARMHGPVLVCCALGYSRSAASVATWLVRSGRSSDVDAAIAQLRTARASIVLGAAHRAAIVAACIGHRDNDSRSAAERSLQ
;
A
#
# COMPACT_ATOMS: atom_id res chain seq x y z
N MET A 1 -17.17 -18.29 -17.86
CA MET A 1 -15.70 -18.16 -17.76
C MET A 1 -15.13 -19.55 -17.93
N THR A 2 -14.48 -19.83 -19.05
CA THR A 2 -13.83 -21.12 -19.31
C THR A 2 -12.82 -21.40 -18.20
N HIS A 3 -12.98 -22.52 -17.49
CA HIS A 3 -12.00 -22.99 -16.52
C HIS A 3 -10.73 -23.38 -17.29
N GLY A 4 -9.86 -22.41 -17.55
CA GLY A 4 -8.53 -22.68 -18.06
C GLY A 4 -7.82 -23.66 -17.13
N ALA A 5 -7.13 -24.65 -17.70
CA ALA A 5 -6.34 -25.59 -16.92
C ALA A 5 -5.37 -24.82 -16.00
N ARG A 6 -5.26 -25.24 -14.74
CA ARG A 6 -4.33 -24.63 -13.79
C ARG A 6 -2.90 -24.68 -14.36
N PRO A 7 -2.09 -23.64 -14.18
CA PRO A 7 -0.75 -23.56 -14.79
C PRO A 7 0.29 -24.41 -14.02
N THR A 8 0.04 -25.71 -13.83
CA THR A 8 0.86 -26.62 -13.01
C THR A 8 2.30 -26.75 -13.50
N GLY A 9 2.51 -26.83 -14.82
CA GLY A 9 3.88 -26.87 -15.39
C GLY A 9 4.67 -25.58 -15.09
N ARG A 10 4.01 -24.43 -15.13
CA ARG A 10 4.63 -23.15 -14.77
C ARG A 10 4.88 -23.03 -13.25
N ALA A 11 3.99 -23.60 -12.44
CA ALA A 11 4.17 -23.68 -10.99
C ALA A 11 5.41 -24.51 -10.64
N ALA A 12 5.57 -25.68 -11.27
CA ALA A 12 6.76 -26.51 -11.11
C ALA A 12 8.04 -25.79 -11.56
N LEU A 13 8.00 -25.05 -12.68
CA LEU A 13 9.14 -24.26 -13.15
C LEU A 13 9.53 -23.15 -12.15
N TRP A 14 8.55 -22.40 -11.62
CA TRP A 14 8.82 -21.39 -10.61
C TRP A 14 9.41 -21.99 -9.33
N LEU A 15 8.90 -23.14 -8.89
CA LEU A 15 9.44 -23.85 -7.72
C LEU A 15 10.87 -24.35 -7.98
N ALA A 16 11.13 -24.92 -9.17
CA ALA A 16 12.45 -25.37 -9.59
C ALA A 16 13.45 -24.23 -9.78
N LEU A 17 12.99 -23.00 -9.98
CA LEU A 17 13.83 -21.80 -10.00
C LEU A 17 14.08 -21.27 -8.58
N LEU A 18 13.01 -21.05 -7.82
CA LEU A 18 13.09 -20.37 -6.52
C LEU A 18 13.67 -21.24 -5.42
N GLY A 19 13.47 -22.56 -5.45
CA GLY A 19 14.05 -23.49 -4.48
C GLY A 19 15.58 -23.47 -4.50
N PRO A 20 16.23 -23.80 -5.64
CA PRO A 20 17.69 -23.70 -5.76
C PRO A 20 18.21 -22.30 -5.51
N PHE A 21 17.54 -21.26 -6.02
CA PHE A 21 17.93 -19.88 -5.76
C PHE A 21 17.94 -19.54 -4.26
N PHE A 22 16.94 -20.01 -3.50
CA PHE A 22 16.92 -19.88 -2.04
C PHE A 22 18.16 -20.51 -1.42
N PHE A 23 18.42 -21.81 -1.65
CA PHE A 23 19.54 -22.50 -1.03
C PHE A 23 20.91 -21.91 -1.40
N LEU A 24 21.09 -21.50 -2.66
CA LEU A 24 22.33 -20.88 -3.12
C LEU A 24 22.55 -19.49 -2.52
N SER A 25 21.54 -18.61 -2.60
CA SER A 25 21.64 -17.24 -2.08
C SER A 25 21.79 -17.22 -0.56
N TYR A 26 21.04 -18.09 0.13
CA TYR A 26 21.07 -18.22 1.58
C TYR A 26 22.36 -18.88 2.09
N GLY A 27 22.81 -19.94 1.42
CA GLY A 27 24.10 -20.59 1.73
C GLY A 27 25.29 -19.63 1.55
N LEU A 28 25.26 -18.79 0.50
CA LEU A 28 26.25 -17.75 0.29
C LEU A 28 26.24 -16.72 1.43
N ALA A 29 25.06 -16.18 1.78
CA ALA A 29 24.93 -15.21 2.86
C ALA A 29 25.44 -15.78 4.20
N ASN A 30 25.10 -17.03 4.52
CA ASN A 30 25.61 -17.73 5.70
C ASN A 30 27.14 -17.91 5.68
N THR A 31 27.71 -18.24 4.52
CA THR A 31 29.16 -18.39 4.38
C THR A 31 29.88 -17.05 4.57
N LEU A 32 29.31 -15.95 4.07
CA LEU A 32 29.85 -14.61 4.25
C LEU A 32 29.75 -14.17 5.70
N ALA A 33 28.59 -14.35 6.34
CA ALA A 33 28.38 -14.00 7.74
C ALA A 33 29.30 -14.81 8.68
N GLY A 34 29.51 -16.10 8.40
CA GLY A 34 30.42 -16.95 9.16
C GLY A 34 31.91 -16.57 9.07
N ARG A 35 32.29 -15.65 8.16
CA ARG A 35 33.65 -15.10 8.07
C ARG A 35 33.81 -13.81 8.88
N ALA A 36 32.73 -13.21 9.38
CA ALA A 36 32.81 -11.99 10.17
C ALA A 36 33.28 -12.29 11.61
N GLU A 37 34.26 -11.54 12.11
CA GLU A 37 34.86 -11.76 13.44
C GLU A 37 33.89 -11.50 14.60
N GLN A 38 32.95 -10.56 14.42
CA GLN A 38 31.91 -10.24 15.40
C GLN A 38 30.60 -9.96 14.69
N VAL A 39 29.57 -10.75 14.99
CA VAL A 39 28.21 -10.54 14.49
C VAL A 39 27.37 -9.99 15.66
N PRO A 40 26.78 -8.80 15.55
CA PRO A 40 25.96 -8.22 16.62
C PRO A 40 24.65 -9.00 16.85
N SER A 41 24.03 -8.81 18.02
CA SER A 41 22.69 -9.34 18.34
C SER A 41 21.86 -8.25 18.99
N VAL A 42 20.64 -8.02 18.50
CA VAL A 42 19.72 -7.03 19.08
C VAL A 42 18.59 -7.76 19.79
N VAL A 43 18.57 -7.67 21.11
CA VAL A 43 17.67 -8.43 21.99
C VAL A 43 17.10 -7.49 23.03
N PHE A 44 15.79 -7.54 23.25
CA PHE A 44 15.18 -6.80 24.35
C PHE A 44 15.31 -7.56 25.66
N GLY A 45 15.53 -6.84 26.78
CA GLY A 45 15.73 -7.46 28.09
C GLY A 45 14.60 -8.40 28.52
N TRP A 46 13.35 -8.09 28.16
CA TRP A 46 12.18 -8.91 28.49
C TRP A 46 12.14 -10.25 27.74
N GLU A 47 12.85 -10.41 26.63
CA GLU A 47 12.86 -11.67 25.85
C GLU A 47 13.44 -12.84 26.65
N HIS A 48 14.29 -12.58 27.64
CA HIS A 48 14.85 -13.60 28.53
C HIS A 48 13.78 -14.31 29.39
N GLY A 49 12.62 -13.68 29.59
CA GLY A 49 11.49 -14.27 30.32
C GLY A 49 10.53 -15.06 29.45
N MET A 50 10.77 -15.18 28.14
CA MET A 50 9.89 -15.92 27.25
C MET A 50 10.03 -17.43 27.47
N PRO A 51 8.93 -18.19 27.42
CA PRO A 51 9.00 -19.65 27.53
C PRO A 51 9.42 -20.28 26.19
N PHE A 52 10.25 -21.31 26.27
CA PHE A 52 10.56 -22.19 25.15
C PHE A 52 9.50 -23.30 25.03
N TRP A 53 8.86 -23.42 23.87
CA TRP A 53 7.82 -24.44 23.63
C TRP A 53 8.22 -25.37 22.47
N PRO A 54 8.81 -26.55 22.75
CA PRO A 54 9.35 -27.43 21.71
C PRO A 54 8.34 -27.82 20.62
N TRP A 55 7.07 -28.00 20.98
CA TRP A 55 6.02 -28.43 20.05
C TRP A 55 5.68 -27.37 18.98
N THR A 56 6.00 -26.09 19.21
CA THR A 56 5.76 -25.03 18.21
C THR A 56 6.71 -25.10 17.01
N ILE A 57 7.69 -26.01 17.03
CA ILE A 57 8.49 -26.35 15.84
C ILE A 57 7.61 -26.92 14.71
N VAL A 58 6.49 -27.56 15.04
CA VAL A 58 5.56 -28.10 14.04
C VAL A 58 4.93 -26.99 13.20
N PRO A 59 4.21 -26.01 13.78
CA PRO A 59 3.69 -24.89 13.00
C PRO A 59 4.81 -24.12 12.29
N TYR A 60 5.98 -23.94 12.91
CA TYR A 60 7.15 -23.33 12.24
C TYR A 60 7.47 -24.04 10.92
N TRP A 61 7.68 -25.36 10.93
CA TRP A 61 7.98 -26.14 9.72
C TRP A 61 6.86 -26.14 8.67
N THR A 62 5.60 -25.93 9.09
CA THR A 62 4.49 -25.92 8.11
C THR A 62 4.60 -24.79 7.08
N ILE A 63 5.41 -23.75 7.34
CA ILE A 63 5.60 -22.68 6.36
C ILE A 63 6.25 -23.19 5.07
N ASP A 64 7.17 -24.15 5.14
CA ASP A 64 7.88 -24.67 3.98
C ASP A 64 6.95 -25.52 3.11
N LEU A 65 6.09 -26.29 3.76
CA LEU A 65 5.01 -27.01 3.09
C LEU A 65 4.04 -26.03 2.42
N PHE A 66 3.62 -24.98 3.13
CA PHE A 66 2.75 -23.95 2.57
C PHE A 66 3.43 -23.16 1.45
N TYR A 67 4.74 -22.98 1.50
CA TYR A 67 5.51 -22.35 0.43
C TYR A 67 5.37 -23.16 -0.85
N ALA A 68 5.72 -24.46 -0.82
CA ALA A 68 5.62 -25.32 -2.00
C ALA A 68 4.17 -25.47 -2.49
N ALA A 69 3.21 -25.67 -1.58
CA ALA A 69 1.80 -25.82 -1.93
C ALA A 69 1.22 -24.54 -2.57
N SER A 70 1.72 -23.36 -2.22
CA SER A 70 1.14 -22.08 -2.66
C SER A 70 1.15 -21.89 -4.18
N PHE A 71 2.15 -22.45 -4.88
CA PHE A 71 2.25 -22.39 -6.34
C PHE A 71 1.12 -23.17 -7.03
N PHE A 72 0.63 -24.25 -6.42
CA PHE A 72 -0.39 -25.13 -6.99
C PHE A 72 -1.83 -24.69 -6.67
N VAL A 73 -1.98 -23.72 -5.75
CA VAL A 73 -3.28 -23.10 -5.43
C VAL A 73 -3.66 -22.02 -6.45
N CYS A 74 -2.67 -21.36 -7.07
CA CYS A 74 -2.89 -20.31 -8.06
C CYS A 74 -3.71 -20.81 -9.26
N ARG A 75 -4.78 -20.08 -9.62
CA ARG A 75 -5.72 -20.48 -10.67
C ARG A 75 -5.33 -19.96 -12.05
N THR A 76 -4.62 -18.83 -12.10
CA THR A 76 -4.23 -18.18 -13.37
C THR A 76 -2.73 -17.95 -13.46
N ARG A 77 -2.20 -17.81 -14.67
CA ARG A 77 -0.76 -17.51 -14.90
C ARG A 77 -0.36 -16.18 -14.26
N ARG A 78 -1.18 -15.15 -14.41
CA ARG A 78 -0.96 -13.82 -13.80
C ARG A 78 -0.88 -13.91 -12.28
N GLU A 79 -1.80 -14.65 -11.66
CA GLU A 79 -1.82 -14.84 -10.22
C GLU A 79 -0.56 -15.58 -9.73
N LEU A 80 -0.18 -16.66 -10.43
CA LEU A 80 1.03 -17.42 -10.14
C LEU A 80 2.30 -16.56 -10.26
N ASP A 81 2.43 -15.79 -11.35
CA ASP A 81 3.61 -14.95 -11.58
C ASP A 81 3.70 -13.82 -10.55
N THR A 82 2.57 -13.20 -10.21
CA THR A 82 2.50 -12.19 -9.15
C THR A 82 2.96 -12.78 -7.82
N HIS A 83 2.51 -13.99 -7.49
CA HIS A 83 2.90 -14.69 -6.27
C HIS A 83 4.39 -15.06 -6.26
N ALA A 84 4.90 -15.62 -7.36
CA ALA A 84 6.31 -15.94 -7.51
C ALA A 84 7.21 -14.71 -7.41
N LEU A 85 6.80 -13.58 -8.00
CA LEU A 85 7.53 -12.31 -7.91
C LEU A 85 7.55 -11.74 -6.48
N ARG A 86 6.47 -11.93 -5.70
CA ARG A 86 6.46 -11.59 -4.26
C ARG A 86 7.47 -12.43 -3.49
N LEU A 87 7.50 -13.74 -3.72
CA LEU A 87 8.45 -14.66 -3.08
C LEU A 87 9.89 -14.38 -3.49
N LEU A 88 10.14 -14.08 -4.77
CA LEU A 88 11.46 -13.66 -5.26
C LEU A 88 11.91 -12.35 -4.62
N SER A 89 11.02 -11.35 -4.57
CA SER A 89 11.31 -10.05 -3.95
C SER A 89 11.56 -10.20 -2.45
N ALA A 90 10.81 -11.07 -1.77
CA ALA A 90 11.04 -11.43 -0.37
C ALA A 90 12.44 -12.01 -0.17
N GLN A 91 12.84 -12.97 -1.01
CA GLN A 91 14.16 -13.58 -0.93
C GLN A 91 15.28 -12.57 -1.16
N VAL A 92 15.19 -11.80 -2.25
CA VAL A 92 16.21 -10.79 -2.59
C VAL A 92 16.33 -9.75 -1.49
N LEU A 93 15.21 -9.26 -0.94
CA LEU A 93 15.20 -8.29 0.14
C LEU A 93 15.84 -8.85 1.42
N CYS A 94 15.43 -10.04 1.85
CA CYS A 94 15.97 -10.65 3.08
C CYS A 94 17.46 -10.97 2.94
N VAL A 95 17.89 -11.56 1.82
CA VAL A 95 19.30 -11.88 1.57
C VAL A 95 20.14 -10.61 1.46
N ALA A 96 19.66 -9.57 0.79
CA ALA A 96 20.39 -8.30 0.70
C ALA A 96 20.56 -7.66 2.09
N CYS A 97 19.50 -7.62 2.90
CA CYS A 97 19.58 -7.14 4.28
C CYS A 97 20.55 -7.98 5.12
N PHE A 98 20.48 -9.31 5.02
CA PHE A 98 21.36 -10.22 5.73
C PHE A 98 22.84 -10.00 5.36
N VAL A 99 23.16 -9.83 4.06
CA VAL A 99 24.54 -9.56 3.62
C VAL A 99 25.04 -8.19 4.08
N LEU A 100 24.17 -7.16 4.07
CA LEU A 100 24.54 -5.81 4.48
C LEU A 100 24.66 -5.64 6.00
N TRP A 101 23.89 -6.41 6.76
CA TRP A 101 23.80 -6.31 8.22
C TRP A 101 23.59 -7.71 8.85
N PRO A 102 24.65 -8.52 8.97
CA PRO A 102 24.53 -9.84 9.59
C PRO A 102 24.28 -9.68 11.09
N LEU A 103 23.33 -10.46 11.62
CA LEU A 103 22.95 -10.46 13.04
C LEU A 103 22.85 -11.90 13.54
N ARG A 104 23.30 -12.18 14.77
CA ARG A 104 23.36 -13.55 15.32
C ARG A 104 22.39 -13.79 16.46
N TYR A 105 22.04 -15.06 16.67
CA TYR A 105 21.36 -15.51 17.88
C TYR A 105 22.18 -15.25 19.14
N SER A 106 21.52 -14.78 20.20
CA SER A 106 22.07 -14.70 21.54
C SER A 106 21.67 -15.88 22.43
N PHE A 107 20.51 -16.51 22.17
CA PHE A 107 19.96 -17.56 23.02
C PHE A 107 20.50 -18.94 22.64
N VAL A 108 20.96 -19.69 23.66
CA VAL A 108 21.30 -21.10 23.53
C VAL A 108 20.00 -21.91 23.65
N ARG A 109 19.67 -22.68 22.61
CA ARG A 109 18.47 -23.54 22.62
C ARG A 109 18.63 -24.65 23.67
N PRO A 110 17.61 -24.91 24.51
CA PRO A 110 17.63 -26.08 25.40
C PRO A 110 17.64 -27.39 24.61
N ASP A 111 18.36 -28.39 25.13
CA ASP A 111 18.33 -29.74 24.55
C ASP A 111 16.90 -30.29 24.56
N THR A 112 16.48 -30.83 23.43
CA THR A 112 15.14 -31.39 23.24
C THR A 112 15.26 -32.81 22.71
N ASP A 113 14.62 -33.75 23.40
CA ASP A 113 14.59 -35.15 23.01
C ASP A 113 13.34 -35.50 22.17
N GLY A 114 13.39 -36.61 21.44
CA GLY A 114 12.27 -37.13 20.67
C GLY A 114 12.04 -36.45 19.32
N VAL A 115 10.79 -36.51 18.83
CA VAL A 115 10.42 -36.07 17.46
C VAL A 115 10.70 -34.56 17.25
N PHE A 116 10.48 -33.73 18.27
CA PHE A 116 10.74 -32.30 18.18
C PHE A 116 12.24 -31.98 18.13
N GLY A 117 13.05 -32.70 18.91
CA GLY A 117 14.51 -32.62 18.85
C GLY A 117 15.06 -32.97 17.47
N TRP A 118 14.53 -34.02 16.84
CA TRP A 118 14.88 -34.37 15.47
C TRP A 118 14.52 -33.28 14.45
N LEU A 119 13.31 -32.69 14.54
CA LEU A 119 12.91 -31.57 13.68
C LEU A 119 13.82 -30.34 13.85
N PHE A 120 14.28 -30.07 15.08
CA PHE A 120 15.24 -29.02 15.36
C PHE A 120 16.63 -29.33 14.79
N ALA A 121 17.09 -30.58 14.88
CA ALA A 121 18.37 -31.02 14.33
C ALA A 121 18.41 -30.90 12.80
N VAL A 122 17.34 -31.30 12.11
CA VAL A 122 17.20 -31.11 10.66
C VAL A 122 17.21 -29.63 10.31
N LEU A 123 16.51 -28.80 11.08
CA LEU A 123 16.45 -27.36 10.86
C LEU A 123 17.83 -26.70 11.03
N LEU A 124 18.59 -27.07 12.06
CA LEU A 124 19.98 -26.63 12.28
C LEU A 124 20.94 -27.01 11.15
N GLY A 125 20.65 -28.08 10.41
CA GLY A 125 21.42 -28.48 9.24
C GLY A 125 21.35 -27.49 8.07
N PHE A 126 20.25 -26.74 7.96
CA PHE A 126 20.02 -25.78 6.87
C PHE A 126 20.01 -24.31 7.33
N ASP A 127 19.57 -24.05 8.56
CA ASP A 127 19.38 -22.71 9.12
C ASP A 127 20.46 -22.42 10.19
N LYS A 128 21.50 -21.68 9.77
CA LYS A 128 22.66 -21.31 10.59
C LYS A 128 22.37 -20.02 11.40
N PRO A 129 23.14 -19.73 12.47
CA PRO A 129 22.73 -18.78 13.49
C PRO A 129 22.82 -17.28 13.13
N PHE A 130 22.80 -16.93 11.85
CA PHE A 130 23.15 -15.60 11.35
C PHE A 130 21.98 -14.84 10.68
N ASN A 131 20.75 -15.37 10.74
CA ASN A 131 19.63 -14.92 9.90
C ASN A 131 18.62 -14.04 10.64
N GLN A 132 18.97 -12.78 10.90
CA GLN A 132 18.08 -11.85 11.60
C GLN A 132 17.91 -10.51 10.85
N ALA A 133 16.74 -9.92 11.05
CA ALA A 133 16.24 -8.63 10.53
C ALA A 133 16.42 -8.38 9.01
N PRO A 134 15.39 -8.66 8.17
CA PRO A 134 14.05 -9.15 8.49
C PRO A 134 13.96 -10.69 8.57
N SER A 135 13.08 -11.23 9.42
CA SER A 135 12.79 -12.67 9.40
C SER A 135 12.13 -13.07 8.08
N LEU A 136 12.84 -13.86 7.27
CA LEU A 136 12.28 -14.44 6.06
C LEU A 136 11.03 -15.28 6.37
N HIS A 137 11.01 -15.97 7.51
CA HIS A 137 9.86 -16.75 7.96
C HIS A 137 8.60 -15.88 8.12
N ILE A 138 8.73 -14.70 8.75
CA ILE A 138 7.61 -13.75 8.89
C ILE A 138 7.25 -13.09 7.55
N VAL A 139 8.23 -12.81 6.68
CA VAL A 139 7.98 -12.31 5.33
C VAL A 139 7.15 -13.32 4.52
N LEU A 140 7.54 -14.60 4.54
CA LEU A 140 6.81 -15.69 3.91
C LEU A 140 5.42 -15.85 4.54
N LEU A 141 5.30 -15.73 5.86
CA LEU A 141 4.03 -15.80 6.57
C LEU A 141 3.05 -14.79 5.98
N VAL A 142 3.45 -13.52 5.81
CA VAL A 142 2.58 -12.48 5.23
C VAL A 142 2.20 -12.81 3.78
N VAL A 143 3.18 -13.14 2.94
CA VAL A 143 2.95 -13.40 1.50
C VAL A 143 2.04 -14.61 1.29
N LEU A 144 2.30 -15.70 1.99
CA LEU A 144 1.51 -16.94 1.93
C LEU A 144 0.12 -16.72 2.53
N TRP A 145 0.03 -16.03 3.67
CA TRP A 145 -1.26 -15.70 4.30
C TRP A 145 -2.17 -14.95 3.34
N VAL A 146 -1.65 -13.90 2.70
CA VAL A 146 -2.41 -13.11 1.70
C VAL A 146 -2.85 -13.99 0.53
N ARG A 147 -2.04 -14.98 0.13
CA ARG A 147 -2.39 -15.89 -0.98
C ARG A 147 -3.49 -16.87 -0.58
N TYR A 148 -3.37 -17.55 0.55
CA TYR A 148 -4.34 -18.55 1.01
C TYR A 148 -5.67 -17.91 1.45
N ALA A 149 -5.62 -16.74 2.12
CA ALA A 149 -6.82 -16.06 2.61
C ALA A 149 -7.77 -15.58 1.48
N GLN A 150 -7.28 -15.52 0.23
CA GLN A 150 -8.08 -15.20 -0.94
C GLN A 150 -8.84 -16.41 -1.50
N HIS A 151 -8.37 -17.63 -1.22
CA HIS A 151 -8.99 -18.87 -1.71
C HIS A 151 -9.88 -19.55 -0.67
N LEU A 152 -9.75 -19.18 0.60
CA LEU A 152 -10.52 -19.73 1.71
C LEU A 152 -11.60 -18.74 2.18
N SER A 153 -12.76 -19.27 2.56
CA SER A 153 -13.90 -18.51 3.09
C SER A 153 -14.48 -19.17 4.35
N GLY A 154 -15.30 -18.43 5.11
CA GLY A 154 -15.98 -18.93 6.30
C GLY A 154 -15.04 -19.45 7.39
N VAL A 155 -15.36 -20.62 7.95
CA VAL A 155 -14.61 -21.26 9.05
C VAL A 155 -13.16 -21.56 8.65
N TRP A 156 -12.92 -22.04 7.43
CA TRP A 156 -11.57 -22.37 6.93
C TRP A 156 -10.64 -21.16 6.91
N ARG A 157 -11.19 -19.97 6.67
CA ARG A 157 -10.42 -18.73 6.72
C ARG A 157 -10.03 -18.36 8.15
N TRP A 158 -10.90 -18.59 9.13
CA TRP A 158 -10.56 -18.39 10.54
C TRP A 158 -9.52 -19.39 11.04
N LEU A 159 -9.62 -20.67 10.62
CA LEU A 159 -8.58 -21.67 10.89
C LEU A 159 -7.23 -21.26 10.30
N LEU A 160 -7.22 -20.74 9.06
CA LEU A 160 -6.01 -20.18 8.45
C LEU A 160 -5.44 -19.02 9.29
N HIS A 161 -6.28 -18.08 9.75
CA HIS A 161 -5.85 -16.97 10.60
C HIS A 161 -5.23 -17.48 11.91
N GLY A 162 -5.86 -18.44 12.58
CA GLY A 162 -5.34 -19.04 13.80
C GLY A 162 -4.00 -19.75 13.57
N TRP A 163 -3.90 -20.54 12.50
CA TRP A 163 -2.68 -21.28 12.18
C TRP A 163 -1.51 -20.35 11.81
N PHE A 164 -1.74 -19.35 10.95
CA PHE A 164 -0.70 -18.36 10.62
C PHE A 164 -0.34 -17.48 11.82
N GLY A 165 -1.28 -17.21 12.72
CA GLY A 165 -0.98 -16.60 14.02
C GLY A 165 -0.05 -17.47 14.87
N LEU A 166 -0.29 -18.78 14.89
CA LEU A 166 0.56 -19.75 15.59
C LEU A 166 1.95 -19.85 14.97
N ILE A 167 2.09 -19.78 13.64
CA ILE A 167 3.40 -19.65 12.97
C ILE A 167 4.12 -18.38 13.46
N GLY A 168 3.42 -17.26 13.54
CA GLY A 168 3.99 -16.00 14.06
C GLY A 168 4.43 -16.08 15.53
N VAL A 169 3.72 -16.85 16.38
CA VAL A 169 4.16 -17.11 17.77
C VAL A 169 5.31 -18.11 17.82
N SER A 170 5.33 -19.07 16.89
CA SER A 170 6.34 -20.13 16.86
C SER A 170 7.74 -19.55 16.73
N VAL A 171 7.95 -18.49 15.93
CA VAL A 171 9.29 -17.93 15.70
C VAL A 171 10.00 -17.48 16.98
N LEU A 172 9.25 -16.96 17.96
CA LEU A 172 9.79 -16.57 19.27
C LEU A 172 9.89 -17.77 20.20
N THR A 173 8.87 -18.61 20.26
CA THR A 173 8.82 -19.74 21.21
C THR A 173 9.75 -20.91 20.86
N THR A 174 10.26 -20.96 19.63
CA THR A 174 11.33 -21.86 19.19
C THR A 174 12.74 -21.25 19.35
N TYR A 175 12.83 -20.01 19.86
CA TYR A 175 14.04 -19.19 19.89
C TYR A 175 14.73 -19.11 18.52
N GLN A 176 13.94 -19.02 17.44
CA GLN A 176 14.47 -18.90 16.07
C GLN A 176 14.56 -17.45 15.60
N HIS A 177 13.95 -16.51 16.32
CA HIS A 177 13.97 -15.10 15.99
C HIS A 177 13.84 -14.26 17.26
N HIS A 178 14.42 -13.07 17.24
CA HIS A 178 14.18 -12.06 18.26
C HIS A 178 12.94 -11.26 17.92
N PHE A 179 12.38 -10.56 18.90
CA PHE A 179 11.16 -9.78 18.70
C PHE A 179 11.30 -8.75 17.57
N LEU A 180 12.48 -8.14 17.38
CA LEU A 180 12.76 -7.18 16.31
C LEU A 180 12.55 -7.75 14.90
N ASP A 181 12.73 -9.06 14.73
CA ASP A 181 12.59 -9.73 13.44
C ASP A 181 11.14 -9.80 12.96
N ILE A 182 10.18 -9.74 13.88
CA ILE A 182 8.74 -9.77 13.56
C ILE A 182 8.29 -8.47 12.88
N PRO A 183 8.40 -7.26 13.47
CA PRO A 183 7.94 -6.04 12.83
C PRO A 183 8.73 -5.74 11.55
N THR A 184 10.04 -6.05 11.50
CA THR A 184 10.85 -5.90 10.28
C THR A 184 10.43 -6.89 9.20
N GLY A 185 10.16 -8.16 9.57
CA GLY A 185 9.61 -9.17 8.66
C GLY A 185 8.21 -8.83 8.16
N LEU A 186 7.34 -8.31 9.03
CA LEU A 186 6.00 -7.84 8.64
C LEU A 186 6.11 -6.67 7.65
N ALA A 187 6.99 -5.71 7.92
CA ALA A 187 7.23 -4.57 7.02
C ALA A 187 7.75 -5.03 5.65
N ALA A 188 8.74 -5.91 5.61
CA ALA A 188 9.29 -6.48 4.39
C ALA A 188 8.25 -7.31 3.62
N GLY A 189 7.48 -8.17 4.31
CA GLY A 189 6.39 -8.95 3.71
C GLY A 189 5.31 -8.07 3.10
N TRP A 190 4.87 -7.03 3.82
CA TRP A 190 3.92 -6.06 3.29
C TRP A 190 4.49 -5.25 2.11
N LEU A 191 5.78 -4.90 2.14
CA LEU A 191 6.45 -4.24 1.03
C LEU A 191 6.46 -5.13 -0.22
N CYS A 192 6.73 -6.43 -0.09
CA CYS A 192 6.65 -7.37 -1.21
C CYS A 192 5.23 -7.46 -1.79
N VAL A 193 4.20 -7.53 -0.93
CA VAL A 193 2.79 -7.52 -1.38
C VAL A 193 2.43 -6.19 -2.04
N TRP A 194 2.96 -5.07 -1.55
CA TRP A 194 2.78 -3.75 -2.14
C TRP A 194 3.51 -3.59 -3.48
N LEU A 195 4.71 -4.14 -3.66
CA LEU A 195 5.40 -4.09 -4.95
C LEU A 195 4.60 -4.78 -6.06
N TRP A 196 3.91 -5.88 -5.73
CA TRP A 196 3.18 -6.70 -6.68
C TRP A 196 1.69 -6.84 -6.30
N PRO A 197 0.86 -5.81 -6.52
CA PRO A 197 -0.56 -5.86 -6.21
C PRO A 197 -1.35 -6.69 -7.26
N GLU A 198 -2.43 -7.34 -6.83
CA GLU A 198 -3.25 -8.19 -7.72
C GLU A 198 -4.41 -7.45 -8.40
N ARG A 199 -5.10 -6.59 -7.65
CA ARG A 199 -6.34 -5.90 -8.08
C ARG A 199 -6.12 -4.50 -8.66
N ILE A 200 -4.87 -4.03 -8.68
CA ILE A 200 -4.49 -2.72 -9.20
C ILE A 200 -3.18 -2.86 -9.97
N ALA A 201 -2.86 -1.89 -10.83
CA ALA A 201 -1.56 -1.80 -11.45
C ALA A 201 -0.44 -1.70 -10.41
N ALA A 202 0.73 -2.25 -10.72
CA ALA A 202 1.91 -2.10 -9.88
C ALA A 202 2.25 -0.62 -9.69
N PRO A 203 2.75 -0.21 -8.50
CA PRO A 203 3.00 1.20 -8.19
C PRO A 203 4.03 1.83 -9.14
N PHE A 204 4.94 1.02 -9.70
CA PHE A 204 5.95 1.45 -10.66
C PHE A 204 5.49 1.40 -12.13
N ALA A 205 4.30 0.91 -12.44
CA ALA A 205 3.82 0.77 -13.83
C ALA A 205 3.72 2.12 -14.56
N GLN A 206 3.50 3.20 -13.82
CA GLN A 206 3.48 4.58 -14.34
C GLN A 206 4.50 5.46 -13.61
N ALA A 207 5.56 4.86 -13.05
CA ALA A 207 6.59 5.62 -12.34
C ALA A 207 7.31 6.54 -13.31
N GLN A 208 7.30 7.83 -12.99
CA GLN A 208 8.01 8.86 -13.72
C GLN A 208 8.51 9.89 -12.72
N LEU A 209 9.79 10.24 -12.80
CA LEU A 209 10.35 11.30 -11.96
C LEU A 209 9.54 12.59 -12.15
N ALA A 210 9.15 13.17 -11.02
CA ALA A 210 8.31 14.35 -11.01
C ALA A 210 9.03 15.51 -11.70
N ARG A 211 8.32 16.19 -12.62
CA ARG A 211 8.79 17.42 -13.25
C ARG A 211 8.42 18.68 -12.46
N ASP A 212 7.42 18.57 -11.60
CA ASP A 212 6.95 19.69 -10.77
C ASP A 212 7.89 19.91 -9.56
N PRO A 213 8.53 21.08 -9.42
CA PRO A 213 9.38 21.39 -8.27
C PRO A 213 8.63 21.32 -6.93
N ARG A 214 7.31 21.54 -6.89
CA ARG A 214 6.52 21.38 -5.65
C ARG A 214 6.49 19.93 -5.18
N ARG A 215 6.40 18.97 -6.11
CA ARG A 215 6.46 17.54 -5.78
C ARG A 215 7.81 17.18 -5.17
N TRP A 216 8.91 17.71 -5.68
CA TRP A 216 10.25 17.50 -5.11
C TRP A 216 10.41 18.14 -3.73
N ARG A 217 9.88 19.35 -3.52
CA ARG A 217 9.86 19.97 -2.18
C ARG A 217 9.11 19.10 -1.17
N LEU A 218 7.92 18.61 -1.54
CA LEU A 218 7.17 17.69 -0.68
C LEU A 218 7.91 16.38 -0.44
N ALA A 219 8.49 15.78 -1.48
CA ALA A 219 9.29 14.58 -1.35
C ALA A 219 10.47 14.77 -0.39
N ALA A 220 11.19 15.89 -0.50
CA ALA A 220 12.29 16.23 0.39
C ALA A 220 11.84 16.44 1.84
N LEU A 221 10.71 17.12 2.07
CA LEU A 221 10.15 17.31 3.41
C LEU A 221 9.73 15.98 4.07
N TYR A 222 9.04 15.11 3.31
CA TYR A 222 8.68 13.78 3.81
C TYR A 222 9.91 12.91 4.04
N LEU A 223 10.92 12.98 3.17
CA LEU A 223 12.19 12.27 3.34
C LEU A 223 12.96 12.77 4.57
N LEU A 224 13.01 14.08 4.80
CA LEU A 224 13.62 14.65 6.00
C LEU A 224 12.91 14.18 7.26
N GLY A 225 11.58 14.16 7.26
CA GLY A 225 10.79 13.58 8.35
C GLY A 225 11.07 12.09 8.55
N ALA A 226 11.25 11.33 7.45
CA ALA A 226 11.63 9.91 7.52
C ALA A 226 13.01 9.72 8.15
N ILE A 227 14.00 10.52 7.75
CA ILE A 227 15.37 10.47 8.29
C ILE A 227 15.38 10.88 9.77
N ALA A 228 14.69 11.96 10.13
CA ALA A 228 14.58 12.40 11.52
C ALA A 228 13.93 11.34 12.42
N SER A 229 12.85 10.71 11.92
CA SER A 229 12.18 9.61 12.63
C SER A 229 13.07 8.38 12.77
N ALA A 230 13.86 8.04 11.75
CA ALA A 230 14.82 6.93 11.83
C ALA A 230 15.96 7.24 12.83
N ALA A 231 16.51 8.46 12.80
CA ALA A 231 17.54 8.89 13.74
C ALA A 231 17.02 8.85 15.19
N ALA A 232 15.80 9.33 15.44
CA ALA A 232 15.17 9.24 16.75
C ALA A 232 14.96 7.79 17.20
N ALA A 233 14.57 6.89 16.28
CA ALA A 233 14.39 5.47 16.56
C ALA A 233 15.70 4.81 17.01
N LEU A 234 16.79 5.09 16.28
CA LEU A 234 18.11 4.54 16.57
C LEU A 234 18.72 5.13 17.84
N TRP A 235 18.46 6.41 18.13
CA TRP A 235 18.96 7.08 19.34
C TRP A 235 18.28 6.58 20.62
N SER A 236 16.97 6.37 20.58
CA SER A 236 16.20 5.95 21.76
C SER A 236 16.25 4.44 22.03
N GLY A 237 16.44 3.62 20.99
CA GLY A 237 16.40 2.15 21.11
C GLY A 237 15.07 1.66 21.69
N GLY A 238 14.99 0.39 22.12
CA GLY A 238 13.82 -0.08 22.87
C GLY A 238 12.51 0.06 22.08
N ALA A 239 11.49 0.62 22.74
CA ALA A 239 10.21 0.98 22.13
C ALA A 239 10.33 2.10 21.07
N GLY A 240 11.40 2.88 21.07
CA GLY A 240 11.68 3.91 20.07
C GLY A 240 11.81 3.36 18.64
N LEU A 241 12.12 2.08 18.49
CA LEU A 241 12.18 1.40 17.19
C LEU A 241 10.83 1.40 16.44
N TRP A 242 9.71 1.63 17.12
CA TRP A 242 8.42 1.86 16.45
C TRP A 242 8.44 3.09 15.53
N ALA A 243 9.32 4.07 15.77
CA ALA A 243 9.51 5.21 14.87
C ALA A 243 10.13 4.82 13.52
N LEU A 244 10.68 3.60 13.35
CA LEU A 244 11.06 3.07 12.04
C LEU A 244 9.82 2.81 11.16
N TRP A 245 8.67 2.47 11.75
CA TRP A 245 7.43 2.33 10.97
C TRP A 245 6.96 3.69 10.43
N VAL A 246 7.08 4.75 11.24
CA VAL A 246 6.84 6.12 10.80
C VAL A 246 7.82 6.50 9.69
N SER A 247 9.11 6.18 9.85
CA SER A 247 10.14 6.43 8.84
C SER A 247 9.81 5.76 7.50
N LEU A 248 9.49 4.45 7.52
CA LEU A 248 9.07 3.70 6.33
C LEU A 248 7.84 4.33 5.66
N SER A 249 6.82 4.65 6.46
CA SER A 249 5.59 5.29 5.96
C SER A 249 5.89 6.62 5.27
N LEU A 250 6.72 7.49 5.86
CA LEU A 250 7.08 8.79 5.30
C LEU A 250 7.99 8.65 4.07
N GLY A 251 8.94 7.70 4.08
CA GLY A 251 9.80 7.39 2.93
C GLY A 251 9.00 6.93 1.71
N LEU A 252 7.98 6.08 1.93
CA LEU A 252 7.08 5.67 0.86
C LEU A 252 6.21 6.84 0.35
N VAL A 253 5.81 7.79 1.21
CA VAL A 253 5.11 9.00 0.77
C VAL A 253 6.05 9.90 -0.03
N ALA A 254 7.30 10.06 0.39
CA ALA A 254 8.32 10.78 -0.36
C ALA A 254 8.50 10.18 -1.76
N LEU A 255 8.55 8.85 -1.87
CA LEU A 255 8.63 8.13 -3.14
C LEU A 255 7.38 8.34 -4.02
N ASN A 256 6.18 8.41 -3.43
CA ASN A 256 4.95 8.74 -4.17
C ASN A 256 5.03 10.13 -4.79
N TYR A 257 5.49 11.14 -4.02
CA TYR A 257 5.67 12.48 -4.55
C TYR A 257 6.80 12.56 -5.58
N ALA A 258 7.91 11.86 -5.38
CA ALA A 258 9.05 11.89 -6.29
C ALA A 258 8.81 11.15 -7.62
N ALA A 259 8.18 9.97 -7.60
CA ALA A 259 8.14 9.08 -8.77
C ALA A 259 6.81 8.35 -9.01
N LEU A 260 6.20 7.73 -7.98
CA LEU A 260 5.09 6.78 -8.22
C LEU A 260 3.73 7.44 -8.47
N GLY A 261 3.58 8.71 -8.07
CA GLY A 261 2.30 9.39 -8.14
C GLY A 261 1.24 8.80 -7.21
N ALA A 262 -0.03 8.97 -7.57
CA ALA A 262 -1.16 8.49 -6.77
C ALA A 262 -1.27 6.95 -6.71
N LEU A 263 -0.68 6.23 -7.68
CA LEU A 263 -0.69 4.76 -7.71
C LEU A 263 0.05 4.14 -6.53
N GLY A 264 1.04 4.82 -5.96
CA GLY A 264 1.76 4.34 -4.78
C GLY A 264 0.88 4.13 -3.55
N PHE A 265 -0.21 4.89 -3.40
CA PHE A 265 -1.19 4.66 -2.33
C PHE A 265 -2.07 3.42 -2.57
N GLN A 266 -2.07 2.87 -3.79
CA GLN A 266 -2.83 1.67 -4.16
C GLN A 266 -4.31 1.71 -3.84
N LYS A 267 -4.92 2.88 -4.03
CA LYS A 267 -6.36 3.05 -3.91
C LYS A 267 -7.07 2.38 -5.07
N ARG A 268 -7.92 1.40 -4.76
CA ARG A 268 -8.65 0.61 -5.75
C ARG A 268 -9.94 1.33 -6.19
N SER A 269 -10.54 0.83 -7.25
CA SER A 269 -11.84 1.29 -7.75
C SER A 269 -12.98 1.09 -6.75
N ASP A 270 -12.85 0.18 -5.80
CA ASP A 270 -13.79 -0.02 -4.69
C ASP A 270 -13.65 1.01 -3.55
N GLY A 271 -12.83 2.06 -3.74
CA GLY A 271 -12.63 3.13 -2.78
C GLY A 271 -11.65 2.80 -1.65
N GLY A 272 -11.30 1.53 -1.47
CA GLY A 272 -10.38 1.07 -0.42
C GLY A 272 -8.93 1.07 -0.88
N LEU A 273 -8.02 1.39 0.05
CA LEU A 273 -6.59 1.11 -0.13
C LEU A 273 -6.33 -0.41 -0.10
N SER A 274 -5.27 -0.85 -0.76
CA SER A 274 -4.77 -2.22 -0.61
C SER A 274 -4.41 -2.53 0.85
N LEU A 275 -4.50 -3.79 1.26
CA LEU A 275 -4.15 -4.17 2.63
C LEU A 275 -2.68 -3.83 2.95
N ALA A 276 -1.80 -4.02 1.97
CA ALA A 276 -0.39 -3.64 2.07
C ALA A 276 -0.21 -2.13 2.26
N ALA A 277 -0.89 -1.30 1.46
CA ALA A 277 -0.84 0.14 1.64
C ALA A 277 -1.42 0.58 2.99
N ARG A 278 -2.50 -0.05 3.48
CA ARG A 278 -3.05 0.26 4.82
C ARG A 278 -2.05 0.03 5.94
N TRP A 279 -1.24 -1.04 5.87
CA TRP A 279 -0.23 -1.35 6.88
C TRP A 279 1.03 -0.48 6.72
N LEU A 280 1.58 -0.39 5.51
CA LEU A 280 2.81 0.37 5.26
C LEU A 280 2.65 1.86 5.52
N TYR A 281 1.52 2.43 5.12
CA TYR A 281 1.24 3.86 5.31
C TYR A 281 0.47 4.17 6.61
N ALA A 282 0.17 3.19 7.47
CA ALA A 282 -0.72 3.39 8.63
C ALA A 282 -0.40 4.64 9.47
N PRO A 283 0.86 4.93 9.86
CA PRO A 283 1.18 6.14 10.61
C PRO A 283 0.80 7.42 9.85
N TYR A 284 1.14 7.49 8.56
CA TYR A 284 0.75 8.61 7.69
C TYR A 284 -0.76 8.69 7.50
N LEU A 285 -1.45 7.56 7.29
CA LEU A 285 -2.89 7.51 7.08
C LEU A 285 -3.66 7.98 8.31
N LEU A 286 -3.20 7.60 9.50
CA LEU A 286 -3.76 8.08 10.77
C LEU A 286 -3.58 9.61 10.87
N ALA A 287 -2.38 10.11 10.60
CA ALA A 287 -2.12 11.55 10.60
C ALA A 287 -2.98 12.29 9.56
N ALA A 288 -3.10 11.77 8.33
CA ALA A 288 -3.92 12.34 7.27
C ALA A 288 -5.41 12.35 7.63
N TRP A 289 -5.91 11.29 8.27
CA TRP A 289 -7.29 11.23 8.76
C TRP A 289 -7.51 12.25 9.90
N CYS A 290 -6.64 12.29 10.90
CA CYS A 290 -6.71 13.27 12.00
C CYS A 290 -6.67 14.70 11.46
N ASN A 291 -5.75 14.99 10.55
CA ASN A 291 -5.64 16.28 9.86
C ASN A 291 -6.97 16.63 9.16
N SER A 292 -7.55 15.69 8.42
CA SER A 292 -8.84 15.89 7.75
C SER A 292 -9.95 16.28 8.75
N ARG A 293 -10.03 15.60 9.89
CA ARG A 293 -11.08 15.85 10.89
C ARG A 293 -10.86 17.16 11.65
N LEU A 294 -9.62 17.49 11.99
CA LEU A 294 -9.29 18.74 12.69
C LEU A 294 -9.57 19.97 11.83
N TRP A 295 -9.17 19.95 10.55
CA TRP A 295 -9.39 21.08 9.64
C TRP A 295 -10.85 21.28 9.23
N THR A 296 -11.66 20.22 9.27
CA THR A 296 -13.08 20.28 8.89
C THR A 296 -14.02 20.32 10.09
N ARG A 297 -13.49 20.44 11.32
CA ARG A 297 -14.29 20.35 12.56
C ARG A 297 -15.43 21.38 12.65
N HIS A 298 -15.23 22.58 12.09
CA HIS A 298 -16.22 23.66 12.12
C HIS A 298 -17.07 23.76 10.84
N ASP A 299 -16.73 23.03 9.77
CA ASP A 299 -17.50 22.98 8.52
C ASP A 299 -17.47 21.57 7.89
N PRO A 300 -18.02 20.55 8.57
CA PRO A 300 -17.85 19.15 8.17
C PRO A 300 -18.83 18.72 7.06
N LEU A 301 -19.85 19.53 6.78
CA LEU A 301 -20.93 19.18 5.86
C LEU A 301 -20.57 19.52 4.39
N PRO A 302 -21.01 18.70 3.43
CA PRO A 302 -20.94 19.06 2.02
C PRO A 302 -21.80 20.30 1.70
N ARG A 303 -21.35 21.09 0.72
CA ARG A 303 -22.07 22.27 0.24
C ARG A 303 -22.60 22.04 -1.17
N ALA A 304 -23.87 22.36 -1.40
CA ALA A 304 -24.46 22.30 -2.73
C ALA A 304 -23.79 23.36 -3.62
N VAL A 305 -23.39 22.95 -4.83
CA VAL A 305 -22.81 23.87 -5.82
C VAL A 305 -23.88 24.24 -6.82
N CYS A 306 -24.30 23.29 -7.67
CA CYS A 306 -25.45 23.47 -8.55
C CYS A 306 -25.94 22.13 -9.08
N ALA A 307 -27.22 22.11 -9.46
CA ALA A 307 -27.86 21.03 -10.21
C ALA A 307 -27.59 19.61 -9.64
N GLY A 308 -27.63 19.45 -8.32
CA GLY A 308 -27.44 18.15 -7.65
C GLY A 308 -25.99 17.74 -7.40
N VAL A 309 -25.00 18.59 -7.72
CA VAL A 309 -23.58 18.36 -7.38
C VAL A 309 -23.24 19.07 -6.07
N TRP A 310 -22.60 18.33 -5.17
CA TRP A 310 -22.16 18.77 -3.86
C TRP A 310 -20.65 18.64 -3.73
N LEU A 311 -20.03 19.58 -3.03
CA LEU A 311 -18.60 19.62 -2.77
C LEU A 311 -18.33 19.42 -1.28
N GLY A 312 -17.44 18.49 -0.94
CA GLY A 312 -17.10 18.24 0.47
C GLY A 312 -15.82 17.46 0.69
N ARG A 313 -15.55 17.21 1.97
CA ARG A 313 -14.55 16.24 2.43
C ARG A 313 -15.05 14.80 2.19
N LEU A 314 -14.14 13.84 2.35
CA LEU A 314 -14.48 12.42 2.27
C LEU A 314 -15.54 12.06 3.33
N PRO A 315 -16.70 11.49 2.91
CA PRO A 315 -17.83 11.29 3.80
C PRO A 315 -17.54 10.21 4.83
N LEU A 316 -18.13 10.38 6.02
CA LEU A 316 -18.29 9.27 6.97
C LEU A 316 -19.41 8.33 6.51
N PRO A 317 -19.46 7.06 6.96
CA PRO A 317 -20.48 6.10 6.54
C PRO A 317 -21.92 6.63 6.62
N GLY A 318 -22.28 7.35 7.69
CA GLY A 318 -23.62 7.97 7.82
C GLY A 318 -23.88 9.12 6.84
N GLN A 319 -22.87 9.90 6.48
CA GLN A 319 -22.99 11.02 5.53
C GLN A 319 -23.07 10.53 4.08
N ARG A 320 -22.47 9.38 3.77
CA ARG A 320 -22.50 8.75 2.44
C ARG A 320 -23.93 8.44 1.99
N ALA A 321 -24.85 8.15 2.92
CA ALA A 321 -26.22 7.75 2.61
C ALA A 321 -27.04 8.82 1.88
N ALA A 322 -26.73 10.10 2.09
CA ALA A 322 -27.43 11.23 1.47
C ALA A 322 -27.14 11.41 -0.04
N PHE A 323 -26.15 10.69 -0.57
CA PHE A 323 -25.72 10.82 -1.96
C PHE A 323 -25.96 9.52 -2.72
N SER A 324 -26.34 9.63 -3.99
CA SER A 324 -26.47 8.46 -4.85
C SER A 324 -25.08 7.98 -5.29
N VAL A 325 -24.25 8.93 -5.75
CA VAL A 325 -22.91 8.68 -6.27
C VAL A 325 -21.88 9.56 -5.56
N VAL A 326 -20.70 8.99 -5.32
CA VAL A 326 -19.51 9.71 -4.86
C VAL A 326 -18.44 9.68 -5.95
N VAL A 327 -17.93 10.87 -6.28
CA VAL A 327 -16.71 11.05 -7.07
C VAL A 327 -15.57 11.41 -6.11
N ASP A 328 -14.76 10.42 -5.78
CA ASP A 328 -13.65 10.54 -4.84
C ASP A 328 -12.33 10.73 -5.57
N VAL A 329 -11.74 11.92 -5.41
CA VAL A 329 -10.47 12.28 -6.05
C VAL A 329 -9.26 12.21 -5.10
N SER A 330 -9.44 11.71 -3.87
CA SER A 330 -8.33 11.53 -2.92
C SER A 330 -7.56 10.25 -3.22
N ALA A 331 -6.24 10.26 -3.05
CA ALA A 331 -5.41 9.06 -3.20
C ALA A 331 -5.18 8.35 -1.86
N GLU A 332 -5.10 9.12 -0.78
CA GLU A 332 -4.57 8.72 0.51
C GLU A 332 -5.63 8.23 1.50
N LEU A 333 -6.91 8.59 1.36
CA LEU A 333 -7.96 8.16 2.30
C LEU A 333 -8.91 7.15 1.65
N SER A 334 -9.38 6.14 2.39
CA SER A 334 -10.33 5.14 1.87
C SER A 334 -11.77 5.62 1.93
N LEU A 335 -12.50 5.50 0.81
CA LEU A 335 -13.96 5.64 0.78
C LEU A 335 -14.59 4.36 1.35
N HIS A 336 -15.29 4.51 2.47
CA HIS A 336 -15.97 3.38 3.12
C HIS A 336 -17.39 3.24 2.54
N GLY A 337 -17.78 2.02 2.18
CA GLY A 337 -19.10 1.75 1.60
C GLY A 337 -19.26 2.25 0.17
N ALA A 338 -18.20 2.16 -0.65
CA ALA A 338 -18.29 2.49 -2.07
C ALA A 338 -19.34 1.62 -2.77
N ARG A 339 -20.14 2.25 -3.64
CA ARG A 339 -21.20 1.62 -4.44
C ARG A 339 -20.76 1.45 -5.89
N SER A 340 -21.50 0.64 -6.66
CA SER A 340 -21.20 0.32 -8.07
C SER A 340 -21.01 1.54 -8.98
N HIS A 341 -21.76 2.61 -8.73
CA HIS A 341 -21.72 3.84 -9.52
C HIS A 341 -20.68 4.86 -9.03
N ASP A 342 -20.02 4.62 -7.89
CA ASP A 342 -18.99 5.51 -7.36
C ASP A 342 -17.76 5.53 -8.27
N ARG A 343 -17.12 6.70 -8.36
CA ARG A 343 -15.94 6.92 -9.20
C ARG A 343 -14.76 7.30 -8.33
N VAL A 344 -13.70 6.52 -8.42
CA VAL A 344 -12.46 6.75 -7.66
C VAL A 344 -11.37 7.16 -8.65
N LEU A 345 -10.90 8.40 -8.52
CA LEU A 345 -9.93 9.04 -9.41
C LEU A 345 -8.78 9.60 -8.59
N PRO A 346 -7.84 8.76 -8.10
CA PRO A 346 -6.82 9.16 -7.14
C PRO A 346 -5.93 10.31 -7.64
N MET A 347 -5.88 11.42 -6.90
CA MET A 347 -4.98 12.55 -7.14
C MET A 347 -4.14 12.85 -5.90
N LEU A 348 -2.86 13.21 -6.09
CA LEU A 348 -1.96 13.59 -4.99
C LEU A 348 -2.38 14.91 -4.35
N ASP A 349 -2.29 15.00 -3.01
CA ASP A 349 -2.58 16.22 -2.27
C ASP A 349 -1.50 17.30 -2.42
N LEU A 350 -1.84 18.55 -2.11
CA LEU A 350 -0.94 19.72 -2.09
C LEU A 350 -0.29 20.08 -3.44
N VAL A 351 -0.62 19.38 -4.51
CA VAL A 351 -0.16 19.64 -5.87
C VAL A 351 -1.35 19.83 -6.80
N ALA A 352 -1.19 20.67 -7.83
CA ALA A 352 -2.25 20.88 -8.80
C ALA A 352 -2.45 19.59 -9.62
N PRO A 353 -3.70 19.09 -9.75
CA PRO A 353 -3.99 17.97 -10.64
C PRO A 353 -3.61 18.28 -12.08
N THR A 354 -3.27 17.27 -12.87
CA THR A 354 -2.99 17.48 -14.30
C THR A 354 -4.27 17.86 -15.05
N PRO A 355 -4.18 18.56 -16.19
CA PRO A 355 -5.35 18.85 -17.03
C PRO A 355 -6.13 17.58 -17.40
N THR A 356 -5.42 16.48 -17.71
CA THR A 356 -6.03 15.18 -18.02
C THR A 356 -6.80 14.59 -16.84
N GLN A 357 -6.28 14.69 -15.61
CA GLN A 357 -6.97 14.27 -14.40
C GLN A 357 -8.23 15.10 -14.15
N LEU A 358 -8.16 16.42 -14.36
CA LEU A 358 -9.30 17.32 -14.23
C LEU A 358 -10.37 17.03 -15.29
N CYS A 359 -9.98 16.75 -16.53
CA CYS A 359 -10.91 16.34 -17.58
C CYS A 359 -11.64 15.04 -17.19
N ALA A 360 -10.89 14.00 -16.82
CA ALA A 360 -11.47 12.72 -16.39
C ALA A 360 -12.41 12.88 -15.18
N ALA A 361 -12.06 13.74 -14.23
CA ALA A 361 -12.94 14.05 -13.09
C ALA A 361 -14.20 14.80 -13.52
N ALA A 362 -14.10 15.78 -14.41
CA ALA A 362 -15.27 16.48 -14.93
C ALA A 362 -16.23 15.56 -15.68
N ASP A 363 -15.69 14.66 -16.53
CA ASP A 363 -16.50 13.67 -17.26
C ASP A 363 -17.18 12.69 -16.30
N ALA A 364 -16.46 12.26 -15.25
CA ALA A 364 -17.02 11.40 -14.21
C ALA A 364 -18.12 12.09 -13.40
N ILE A 365 -17.99 13.38 -13.13
CA ILE A 365 -19.03 14.18 -12.46
C ILE A 365 -20.29 14.27 -13.32
N GLU A 366 -20.15 14.55 -14.62
CA GLU A 366 -21.31 14.63 -15.52
C GLU A 366 -22.01 13.28 -15.64
N ALA A 367 -21.27 12.19 -15.84
CA ALA A 367 -21.84 10.84 -15.88
C ALA A 367 -22.51 10.43 -14.56
N ALA A 368 -21.94 10.83 -13.42
CA ALA A 368 -22.49 10.53 -12.09
C ALA A 368 -23.86 11.21 -11.86
N ARG A 369 -24.07 12.42 -12.39
CA ARG A 369 -25.32 13.18 -12.21
C ARG A 369 -26.55 12.47 -12.73
N MET A 370 -26.41 11.62 -13.75
CA MET A 370 -27.51 10.84 -14.31
C MET A 370 -28.10 9.84 -13.32
N HIS A 371 -27.42 9.61 -12.18
CA HIS A 371 -27.81 8.64 -11.17
C HIS A 371 -28.29 9.30 -9.86
N GLY A 372 -28.50 10.63 -9.83
CA GLY A 372 -29.00 11.37 -8.67
C GLY A 372 -27.95 12.30 -8.02
N PRO A 373 -28.16 12.73 -6.76
CA PRO A 373 -27.25 13.64 -6.07
C PRO A 373 -25.81 13.10 -5.99
N VAL A 374 -24.85 13.93 -6.43
CA VAL A 374 -23.43 13.57 -6.52
C VAL A 374 -22.63 14.33 -5.47
N LEU A 375 -21.83 13.61 -4.69
CA LEU A 375 -20.80 14.21 -3.85
C LEU A 375 -19.44 14.11 -4.53
N VAL A 376 -18.81 15.24 -4.79
CA VAL A 376 -17.41 15.32 -5.23
C VAL A 376 -16.54 15.63 -4.02
N CYS A 377 -15.60 14.74 -3.71
CA CYS A 377 -14.81 14.86 -2.49
C CYS A 377 -13.32 14.54 -2.65
N CYS A 378 -12.52 15.19 -1.81
CA CYS A 378 -11.14 14.79 -1.51
C CYS A 378 -10.97 14.70 0.01
N ALA A 379 -9.75 14.73 0.55
CA ALA A 379 -9.55 14.65 2.00
C ALA A 379 -10.25 15.78 2.79
N LEU A 380 -10.17 17.02 2.31
CA LEU A 380 -10.73 18.21 2.97
C LEU A 380 -11.90 18.84 2.22
N GLY A 381 -11.96 18.68 0.90
CA GLY A 381 -12.93 19.38 0.05
C GLY A 381 -12.49 20.77 -0.40
N TYR A 382 -11.24 21.19 -0.18
CA TYR A 382 -10.80 22.57 -0.40
C TYR A 382 -10.06 22.83 -1.72
N SER A 383 -9.38 21.83 -2.27
CA SER A 383 -8.45 22.04 -3.41
C SER A 383 -8.74 21.08 -4.57
N ARG A 384 -8.26 19.84 -4.55
CA ARG A 384 -8.42 18.86 -5.65
C ARG A 384 -9.87 18.66 -6.12
N SER A 385 -10.80 18.44 -5.19
CA SER A 385 -12.22 18.28 -5.51
C SER A 385 -12.83 19.59 -6.00
N ALA A 386 -12.44 20.74 -5.42
CA ALA A 386 -12.90 22.05 -5.88
C ALA A 386 -12.40 22.36 -7.30
N ALA A 387 -11.15 22.02 -7.63
CA ALA A 387 -10.60 22.14 -8.98
C ALA A 387 -11.36 21.25 -9.97
N SER A 388 -11.70 20.02 -9.57
CA SER A 388 -12.48 19.09 -10.40
C SER A 388 -13.89 19.63 -10.68
N VAL A 389 -14.58 20.18 -9.66
CA VAL A 389 -15.90 20.81 -9.85
C VAL A 389 -15.79 22.09 -10.68
N ALA A 390 -14.74 22.91 -10.51
CA ALA A 390 -14.53 24.11 -11.31
C ALA A 390 -14.35 23.75 -12.79
N THR A 391 -13.53 22.74 -13.11
CA THR A 391 -13.38 22.22 -14.48
C THR A 391 -14.71 21.71 -15.04
N TRP A 392 -15.49 20.98 -14.23
CA TRP A 392 -16.81 20.51 -14.63
C TRP A 392 -17.79 21.66 -14.94
N LEU A 393 -17.83 22.70 -14.10
CA LEU A 393 -18.71 23.86 -14.31
C LEU A 393 -18.45 24.53 -15.67
N VAL A 394 -17.18 24.74 -16.01
CA VAL A 394 -16.79 25.38 -17.28
C VAL A 394 -17.03 24.45 -18.45
N ARG A 395 -16.57 23.19 -18.38
CA ARG A 395 -16.69 22.24 -19.49
C ARG A 395 -18.14 21.89 -19.82
N SER A 396 -19.02 21.93 -18.82
CA SER A 396 -20.44 21.63 -19.01
C SER A 396 -21.30 22.86 -19.33
N GLY A 397 -20.69 24.02 -19.58
CA GLY A 397 -21.39 25.27 -19.93
C GLY A 397 -22.16 25.93 -18.79
N ARG A 398 -21.98 25.46 -17.54
CA ARG A 398 -22.64 26.00 -16.33
C ARG A 398 -21.95 27.25 -15.78
N SER A 399 -20.76 27.56 -16.30
CA SER A 399 -20.02 28.79 -16.04
C SER A 399 -19.40 29.28 -17.35
N SER A 400 -19.38 30.60 -17.55
CA SER A 400 -18.81 31.25 -18.74
C SER A 400 -17.32 30.98 -18.89
N ASP A 401 -16.61 31.00 -17.76
CA ASP A 401 -15.17 30.91 -17.67
C ASP A 401 -14.72 30.36 -16.30
N VAL A 402 -13.41 30.21 -16.17
CA VAL A 402 -12.75 29.65 -14.97
C VAL A 402 -12.91 30.56 -13.76
N ASP A 403 -12.90 31.88 -13.93
CA ASP A 403 -12.99 32.82 -12.80
C ASP A 403 -14.41 32.86 -12.24
N ALA A 404 -15.42 32.87 -13.12
CA ALA A 404 -16.82 32.72 -12.76
C ALA A 404 -17.09 31.40 -12.03
N ALA A 405 -16.47 30.30 -12.47
CA ALA A 405 -16.63 28.99 -11.82
C ALA A 405 -16.01 28.98 -10.41
N ILE A 406 -14.82 29.57 -10.26
CA ILE A 406 -14.15 29.71 -8.96
C ILE A 406 -14.94 30.63 -8.04
N ALA A 407 -15.50 31.73 -8.55
CA ALA A 407 -16.34 32.64 -7.78
C ALA A 407 -17.61 31.95 -7.27
N GLN A 408 -18.31 31.22 -8.15
CA GLN A 408 -19.49 30.42 -7.78
C GLN A 408 -19.17 29.42 -6.67
N LEU A 409 -18.04 28.72 -6.80
CA LEU A 409 -17.59 27.77 -5.79
C LEU A 409 -17.27 28.43 -4.45
N ARG A 410 -16.64 29.61 -4.46
CA ARG A 410 -16.35 30.38 -3.23
C ARG A 410 -17.62 30.86 -2.53
N THR A 411 -18.68 31.17 -3.28
CA THR A 411 -19.99 31.48 -2.71
C THR A 411 -20.58 30.27 -1.99
N ALA A 412 -20.48 29.07 -2.58
CA ALA A 412 -20.94 27.84 -1.94
C ALA A 412 -20.07 27.43 -0.74
N ARG A 413 -18.76 27.68 -0.82
CA ARG A 413 -17.78 27.34 0.22
C ARG A 413 -16.57 28.28 0.19
N ALA A 414 -16.54 29.23 1.12
CA ALA A 414 -15.48 30.24 1.21
C ALA A 414 -14.07 29.66 1.46
N SER A 415 -13.98 28.46 2.04
CA SER A 415 -12.71 27.81 2.43
C SER A 415 -11.94 27.16 1.26
N ILE A 416 -12.35 27.40 0.01
CA ILE A 416 -11.71 26.81 -1.17
C ILE A 416 -10.36 27.46 -1.45
N VAL A 417 -9.34 26.62 -1.67
CA VAL A 417 -7.95 27.03 -1.90
C VAL A 417 -7.50 26.57 -3.28
N LEU A 418 -7.63 27.47 -4.26
CA LEU A 418 -7.19 27.28 -5.64
C LEU A 418 -6.13 28.33 -6.00
N GLY A 419 -4.86 27.97 -5.82
CA GLY A 419 -3.74 28.83 -6.20
C GLY A 419 -3.49 28.88 -7.71
N ALA A 420 -2.54 29.70 -8.15
CA ALA A 420 -2.24 29.93 -9.57
C ALA A 420 -2.02 28.65 -10.40
N ALA A 421 -1.29 27.67 -9.86
CA ALA A 421 -1.06 26.39 -10.52
C ALA A 421 -2.36 25.58 -10.75
N HIS A 422 -3.31 25.62 -9.80
CA HIS A 422 -4.62 24.99 -9.96
C HIS A 422 -5.42 25.71 -11.06
N ARG A 423 -5.44 27.05 -11.03
CA ARG A 423 -6.13 27.84 -12.05
C ARG A 423 -5.57 27.56 -13.44
N ALA A 424 -4.25 27.52 -13.61
CA ALA A 424 -3.61 27.20 -14.88
C ALA A 424 -3.98 25.79 -15.37
N ALA A 425 -4.00 24.80 -14.48
CA ALA A 425 -4.42 23.44 -14.83
C ALA A 425 -5.90 23.38 -15.25
N ILE A 426 -6.79 24.11 -14.57
CA ILE A 426 -8.22 24.20 -14.93
C ILE A 426 -8.38 24.85 -16.30
N VAL A 427 -7.69 25.97 -16.56
CA VAL A 427 -7.71 26.65 -17.87
C VAL A 427 -7.26 25.70 -18.97
N ALA A 428 -6.11 25.03 -18.79
CA ALA A 428 -5.59 24.07 -19.76
C ALA A 428 -6.57 22.90 -20.02
N ALA A 429 -7.24 22.40 -18.97
CA ALA A 429 -8.26 21.36 -19.10
C ALA A 429 -9.49 21.82 -19.90
N CYS A 430 -9.86 23.11 -19.81
CA CYS A 430 -11.03 23.66 -20.50
C CYS A 430 -10.74 24.03 -21.96
N ILE A 431 -9.51 24.46 -22.29
CA ILE A 431 -9.12 24.81 -23.67
C ILE A 431 -9.16 23.56 -24.57
N GLY A 432 -8.59 22.43 -24.11
CA GLY A 432 -8.58 21.19 -24.88
C GLY A 432 -9.97 20.62 -25.21
N HIS A 433 -11.02 21.05 -24.49
CA HIS A 433 -12.39 20.68 -24.81
C HIS A 433 -12.98 21.49 -25.97
N ARG A 434 -12.71 22.81 -26.01
CA ARG A 434 -13.24 23.72 -27.04
C ARG A 434 -12.67 23.41 -28.43
N ASP A 435 -11.42 22.98 -28.51
CA ASP A 435 -10.79 22.56 -29.79
C ASP A 435 -11.35 21.23 -30.31
N ASN A 436 -11.78 20.34 -29.42
CA ASN A 436 -12.34 19.05 -29.81
C ASN A 436 -13.82 19.18 -30.23
N ASP A 437 -14.59 20.04 -29.54
CA ASP A 437 -15.97 20.35 -29.90
C ASP A 437 -16.05 21.14 -31.22
N SER A 438 -15.14 22.09 -31.45
CA SER A 438 -15.10 22.85 -32.72
C SER A 438 -14.73 21.96 -33.91
N ARG A 439 -13.82 21.01 -33.73
CA ARG A 439 -13.51 19.97 -34.75
C ARG A 439 -14.70 19.04 -35.00
N SER A 440 -15.35 18.51 -33.96
CA SER A 440 -16.50 17.62 -34.14
C SER A 440 -17.73 18.35 -34.72
N ALA A 441 -17.88 19.65 -34.44
CA ALA A 441 -18.92 20.48 -35.04
C ALA A 441 -18.62 20.78 -36.52
N ALA A 442 -17.37 21.06 -36.87
CA ALA A 442 -16.94 21.25 -38.26
C ALA A 442 -17.13 19.98 -39.09
N GLU A 443 -16.80 18.81 -38.55
CA GLU A 443 -17.02 17.51 -39.20
C GLU A 443 -18.51 17.18 -39.39
N ARG A 444 -19.37 17.58 -38.45
CA ARG A 444 -20.83 17.42 -38.56
C ARG A 444 -21.50 18.42 -39.51
N SER A 445 -20.88 19.56 -39.79
CA SER A 445 -21.36 20.54 -40.77
C SER A 445 -20.95 20.22 -42.22
N LEU A 446 -20.07 19.24 -42.40
CA LEU A 446 -19.60 18.75 -43.70
C LEU A 446 -20.30 17.44 -44.14
N GLN A 447 -21.25 16.95 -43.33
CA GLN A 447 -22.21 15.88 -43.66
C GLN A 447 -23.60 16.50 -43.80
#